data_AF-F6FJ91-F1
#
_entry.id   AF-F6FJ91-F1
#
_cell.length_a   1.000
_cell.length_b   1.000
_cell.length_c   1.000
_cell.angle_alpha   90.00
_cell.angle_beta   90.00
_cell.angle_gamma   90.00
#
_symmetry.space_group_name_H-M   'P 1'
#
loop_
_entity.id
_entity.type
_entity.pdbx_description
1 polymer ?
#
loop_
_entity_poly.entity_id
_entity_poly.type
_entity_poly.pdbx_seq_one_letter_code
_entity_poly.pdbx_strand_id
1 'polypeptide(L)'
;MNTAGKLLATTGAMGGCGGAYFVAKPLLSPDKQITTADFNKKGVWKAIFLTHKEDANFKSTFSLTGSEAVDTASVSIRDKCKQLVKDNSKDLIEKWCVVPTPKTIEARLYLDEKELASDDDDRQNLFVLYKEDEGFINAIKGDGSGFTKNSNKSDAKTKIETYCSSKMSVSAEDPSYSNIKNWCTKPPRDVKAKLVEDGIVLIGESDTAGWADKYEKLKGESAFLTAIGVSTGSAVDKAEGGPKLKTWCTTEYSKKLHDNDVYPTNFELSKTRCSK
;
A
#
# COMPACT_ATOMS: atom_id res chain seq x y z
N MET A 1 11.99 -40.58 29.71
CA MET A 1 13.32 -39.94 29.74
C MET A 1 13.18 -38.62 28.98
N ASN A 2 13.04 -37.53 29.74
CA ASN A 2 12.87 -36.16 29.24
C ASN A 2 14.25 -35.54 29.05
N THR A 3 14.51 -34.96 27.87
CA THR A 3 15.68 -34.10 27.65
C THR A 3 15.17 -32.67 27.44
N ALA A 4 15.25 -31.88 28.51
CA ALA A 4 14.96 -30.46 28.50
C ALA A 4 16.16 -29.68 27.93
N GLY A 5 15.94 -28.95 26.84
CA GLY A 5 16.88 -27.98 26.30
C GLY A 5 16.83 -26.67 27.09
N LYS A 6 17.94 -26.31 27.75
CA LYS A 6 18.12 -25.04 28.45
C LYS A 6 18.28 -23.88 27.45
N LEU A 7 17.45 -22.84 27.59
CA LEU A 7 17.71 -21.52 27.00
C LEU A 7 18.49 -20.67 28.01
N LEU A 8 19.64 -20.16 27.58
CA LEU A 8 20.49 -19.22 28.34
C LEU A 8 19.91 -17.81 28.24
N ALA A 9 19.62 -17.21 29.39
CA ALA A 9 19.30 -15.79 29.52
C ALA A 9 20.59 -15.02 29.84
N THR A 10 20.99 -14.10 28.96
CA THR A 10 22.00 -13.08 29.24
C THR A 10 21.32 -11.83 29.78
N THR A 11 21.55 -11.53 31.05
CA THR A 11 21.16 -10.29 31.73
C THR A 11 22.13 -9.16 31.38
N GLY A 12 21.62 -8.09 30.76
CA GLY A 12 22.25 -6.78 30.69
C GLY A 12 21.33 -5.75 31.30
N ALA A 13 21.75 -5.14 32.41
CA ALA A 13 21.05 -4.05 33.08
C ALA A 13 21.63 -2.70 32.62
N MET A 14 20.79 -1.76 32.20
CA MET A 14 21.00 -0.30 32.36
C MET A 14 19.78 0.49 31.85
N GLY A 15 19.33 1.46 32.66
CA GLY A 15 18.70 2.72 32.20
C GLY A 15 17.19 2.73 32.01
N GLY A 16 16.48 3.37 32.94
CA GLY A 16 15.02 3.50 32.92
C GLY A 16 14.47 4.55 31.94
N CYS A 17 13.29 4.23 31.40
CA CYS A 17 12.15 5.12 31.20
C CYS A 17 10.90 4.22 31.26
N GLY A 18 9.93 4.59 32.11
CA GLY A 18 8.72 3.81 32.35
C GLY A 18 7.80 3.77 31.13
N GLY A 19 8.04 2.83 30.23
CA GLY A 19 7.03 2.30 29.33
C GLY A 19 6.41 1.08 30.01
N ALA A 20 5.10 1.07 30.20
CA ALA A 20 4.39 -0.15 30.57
C ALA A 20 4.57 -1.16 29.43
N TYR A 21 5.57 -2.05 29.55
CA TYR A 21 5.68 -3.23 28.71
C TYR A 21 4.53 -4.15 29.10
N PHE A 22 3.48 -4.16 28.29
CA PHE A 22 2.57 -5.29 28.25
C PHE A 22 3.39 -6.48 27.77
N VAL A 23 3.96 -7.24 28.71
CA VAL A 23 4.42 -8.60 28.43
C VAL A 23 3.17 -9.38 28.07
N ALA A 24 2.90 -9.49 26.77
CA ALA A 24 1.85 -10.34 26.24
C ALA A 24 2.21 -11.77 26.64
N LYS A 25 1.63 -12.26 27.75
CA LYS A 25 1.57 -13.69 28.01
C LYS A 25 0.92 -14.31 26.76
N PRO A 26 1.46 -15.41 26.21
CA PRO A 26 0.75 -16.13 25.17
C PRO A 26 -0.60 -16.57 25.77
N LEU A 27 -1.68 -15.95 25.29
CA LEU A 27 -3.05 -16.21 25.76
C LEU A 27 -3.58 -17.58 25.30
N LEU A 28 -2.77 -18.35 24.56
CA LEU A 28 -3.20 -19.49 23.74
C LEU A 28 -2.43 -20.77 24.07
N SER A 29 -3.14 -21.90 23.94
CA SER A 29 -2.60 -23.25 24.15
C SER A 29 -1.55 -23.60 23.07
N PRO A 30 -0.43 -24.28 23.42
CA PRO A 30 0.62 -24.66 22.46
C PRO A 30 0.14 -25.52 21.26
N ASP A 31 -0.98 -26.23 21.43
CA ASP A 31 -1.45 -27.23 20.46
C ASP A 31 -2.29 -26.67 19.30
N LYS A 32 -2.64 -25.38 19.32
CA LYS A 32 -3.29 -24.70 18.19
C LYS A 32 -2.43 -23.53 17.77
N GLN A 33 -1.86 -23.58 16.55
CA GLN A 33 -1.20 -22.44 15.91
C GLN A 33 -2.24 -21.37 15.52
N ILE A 34 -2.84 -20.75 16.52
CA ILE A 34 -3.76 -19.63 16.38
C ILE A 34 -2.93 -18.37 16.51
N THR A 35 -2.94 -17.53 15.48
CA THR A 35 -2.30 -16.21 15.53
C THR A 35 -3.34 -15.19 15.95
N THR A 36 -3.17 -14.55 17.10
CA THR A 36 -4.02 -13.43 17.52
C THR A 36 -3.90 -12.28 16.52
N ALA A 37 -5.02 -11.61 16.22
CA ALA A 37 -5.02 -10.47 15.32
C ALA A 37 -4.23 -9.29 15.92
N ASP A 38 -3.39 -8.66 15.11
CA ASP A 38 -2.61 -7.49 15.51
C ASP A 38 -3.52 -6.25 15.56
N PHE A 39 -3.65 -5.65 16.74
CA PHE A 39 -4.49 -4.46 16.96
C PHE A 39 -4.03 -3.21 16.19
N ASN A 40 -2.79 -3.18 15.71
CA ASN A 40 -2.23 -2.06 14.94
C ASN A 40 -2.43 -2.21 13.42
N LYS A 41 -2.70 -3.44 12.96
CA LYS A 41 -2.95 -3.74 11.55
C LYS A 41 -4.42 -3.53 11.25
N LYS A 42 -4.76 -2.69 10.28
CA LYS A 42 -6.17 -2.39 9.97
C LYS A 42 -6.78 -3.50 9.13
N GLY A 43 -6.00 -4.06 8.21
CA GLY A 43 -6.45 -5.05 7.25
C GLY A 43 -6.94 -6.34 7.88
N VAL A 44 -6.29 -6.83 8.94
CA VAL A 44 -6.76 -8.04 9.66
C VAL A 44 -8.20 -7.91 10.18
N TRP A 45 -8.60 -6.74 10.67
CA TRP A 45 -9.96 -6.53 11.19
C TRP A 45 -11.01 -6.46 10.08
N LYS A 46 -10.63 -5.90 8.91
CA LYS A 46 -11.48 -5.94 7.71
C LYS A 46 -11.66 -7.38 7.22
N ALA A 47 -10.58 -8.17 7.22
CA ALA A 47 -10.63 -9.58 6.84
C ALA A 47 -11.48 -10.43 7.80
N ILE A 48 -11.41 -10.18 9.12
CA ILE A 48 -12.27 -10.83 10.12
C ILE A 48 -13.74 -10.54 9.82
N PHE A 49 -14.08 -9.26 9.60
CA PHE A 49 -15.44 -8.88 9.23
C PHE A 49 -15.91 -9.62 7.98
N LEU A 50 -15.16 -9.56 6.88
CA LEU A 50 -15.56 -10.20 5.62
C LEU A 50 -15.69 -11.73 5.72
N THR A 51 -14.88 -12.37 6.56
CA THR A 51 -14.90 -13.83 6.74
C THR A 51 -16.14 -14.29 7.51
N HIS A 52 -16.64 -13.46 8.42
CA HIS A 52 -17.69 -13.82 9.39
C HIS A 52 -18.96 -12.96 9.31
N LYS A 53 -19.08 -12.01 8.37
CA LYS A 53 -20.24 -11.12 8.24
C LYS A 53 -21.58 -11.84 8.07
N GLU A 54 -21.56 -13.07 7.56
CA GLU A 54 -22.74 -13.91 7.42
C GLU A 54 -23.09 -14.73 8.67
N ASP A 55 -22.16 -14.85 9.63
CA ASP A 55 -22.37 -15.62 10.87
C ASP A 55 -23.21 -14.82 11.88
N ALA A 56 -24.38 -15.34 12.24
CA ALA A 56 -25.29 -14.69 13.18
C ALA A 56 -24.71 -14.53 14.60
N ASN A 57 -23.90 -15.50 15.06
CA ASN A 57 -23.24 -15.41 16.37
C ASN A 57 -22.15 -14.36 16.36
N PHE A 58 -21.41 -14.24 15.25
CA PHE A 58 -20.44 -13.18 15.07
C PHE A 58 -21.13 -11.81 15.13
N LYS A 59 -22.17 -11.61 14.31
CA LYS A 59 -22.95 -10.37 14.30
C LYS A 59 -23.49 -10.01 15.68
N SER A 60 -24.07 -10.97 16.40
CA SER A 60 -24.56 -10.75 17.77
C SER A 60 -23.45 -10.38 18.75
N THR A 61 -22.28 -11.04 18.69
CA THR A 61 -21.14 -10.79 19.60
C THR A 61 -20.59 -9.37 19.45
N PHE A 62 -20.60 -8.85 18.21
CA PHE A 62 -20.04 -7.54 17.87
C PHE A 62 -21.10 -6.45 17.67
N SER A 63 -22.37 -6.75 17.95
CA SER A 63 -23.51 -5.85 17.73
C SER A 63 -23.58 -5.29 16.30
N LEU A 64 -23.33 -6.15 15.30
CA LEU A 64 -23.38 -5.81 13.88
C LEU A 64 -24.73 -6.20 13.28
N THR A 65 -25.19 -5.38 12.34
CA THR A 65 -26.41 -5.59 11.55
C THR A 65 -26.12 -6.39 10.27
N GLY A 66 -24.88 -6.34 9.76
CA GLY A 66 -24.44 -6.98 8.52
C GLY A 66 -24.49 -6.07 7.30
N SER A 67 -25.03 -4.85 7.41
CA SER A 67 -25.04 -3.85 6.33
C SER A 67 -24.01 -2.74 6.53
N GLU A 68 -23.19 -2.81 7.59
CA GLU A 68 -22.15 -1.83 7.84
C GLU A 68 -21.11 -1.79 6.72
N ALA A 69 -20.61 -0.59 6.45
CA ALA A 69 -19.37 -0.44 5.69
C ALA A 69 -18.23 -1.17 6.41
N VAL A 70 -17.38 -1.85 5.63
CA VAL A 70 -16.25 -2.67 6.11
C VAL A 70 -15.35 -1.88 7.07
N ASP A 71 -15.07 -0.61 6.77
CA ASP A 71 -14.24 0.25 7.61
C ASP A 71 -14.85 0.47 8.99
N THR A 72 -16.14 0.80 9.05
CA THR A 72 -16.87 1.00 10.31
C THR A 72 -16.95 -0.28 11.12
N ALA A 73 -17.31 -1.40 10.49
CA ALA A 73 -17.41 -2.69 11.17
C ALA A 73 -16.04 -3.13 11.74
N SER A 74 -14.97 -2.97 10.96
CA SER A 74 -13.61 -3.38 11.36
C SER A 74 -13.13 -2.66 12.62
N VAL A 75 -13.45 -1.37 12.79
CA VAL A 75 -13.12 -0.59 13.98
C VAL A 75 -13.88 -1.11 15.20
N SER A 76 -15.19 -1.35 15.06
CA SER A 76 -16.02 -1.90 16.13
C SER A 76 -15.55 -3.28 16.58
N ILE A 77 -15.20 -4.16 15.64
CA ILE A 77 -14.66 -5.50 15.93
C ILE A 77 -13.35 -5.40 16.70
N ARG A 78 -12.40 -4.58 16.21
CA ARG A 78 -11.11 -4.36 16.88
C ARG A 78 -11.30 -3.90 18.32
N ASP A 79 -12.13 -2.88 18.53
CA ASP A 79 -12.28 -2.27 19.84
C ASP A 79 -13.05 -3.19 20.81
N LYS A 80 -14.01 -3.97 20.32
CA LYS A 80 -14.64 -5.05 21.10
C LYS A 80 -13.64 -6.16 21.44
N CYS A 81 -12.78 -6.56 20.51
CA CYS A 81 -11.72 -7.54 20.78
C CYS A 81 -10.71 -7.04 21.82
N LYS A 82 -10.35 -5.75 21.82
CA LYS A 82 -9.55 -5.14 22.90
C LYS A 82 -10.25 -5.28 24.25
N GLN A 83 -11.56 -5.08 24.28
CA GLN A 83 -12.35 -5.24 25.50
C GLN A 83 -12.39 -6.70 25.96
N LEU A 84 -12.63 -7.66 25.05
CA LEU A 84 -12.61 -9.09 25.36
C LEU A 84 -11.27 -9.55 25.96
N VAL A 85 -10.15 -9.01 25.46
CA VAL A 85 -8.81 -9.24 26.02
C VAL A 85 -8.70 -8.72 27.45
N LYS A 86 -9.22 -7.52 27.73
CA LYS A 86 -9.24 -6.97 29.11
C LYS A 86 -10.12 -7.80 30.04
N ASP A 87 -11.24 -8.30 29.53
CA ASP A 87 -12.21 -9.11 30.27
C ASP A 87 -11.79 -10.59 30.36
N ASN A 88 -10.62 -10.96 29.83
CA ASN A 88 -10.09 -12.33 29.81
C ASN A 88 -11.07 -13.37 29.23
N SER A 89 -11.85 -12.97 28.22
CA SER A 89 -12.87 -13.81 27.56
C SER A 89 -12.24 -14.77 26.53
N LYS A 90 -11.45 -15.74 27.01
CA LYS A 90 -10.59 -16.61 26.19
C LYS A 90 -11.30 -17.27 25.01
N ASP A 91 -12.48 -17.87 25.24
CA ASP A 91 -13.21 -18.59 24.20
C ASP A 91 -13.64 -17.67 23.04
N LEU A 92 -14.04 -16.43 23.35
CA LEU A 92 -14.42 -15.45 22.32
C LEU A 92 -13.20 -14.88 21.60
N ILE A 93 -12.10 -14.68 22.31
CA ILE A 93 -10.83 -14.24 21.71
C ILE A 93 -10.34 -15.29 20.72
N GLU A 94 -10.27 -16.55 21.12
CA GLU A 94 -9.84 -17.68 20.28
C GLU A 94 -10.73 -17.87 19.06
N LYS A 95 -12.03 -17.57 19.19
CA LYS A 95 -12.99 -17.74 18.12
C LYS A 95 -12.98 -16.60 17.10
N TRP A 96 -12.86 -15.35 17.56
CA TRP A 96 -13.17 -14.18 16.72
C TRP A 96 -12.06 -13.13 16.60
N CYS A 97 -11.10 -13.11 17.51
CA CYS A 97 -10.05 -12.08 17.57
C CYS A 97 -8.71 -12.61 17.05
N VAL A 98 -8.77 -13.52 16.09
CA VAL A 98 -7.62 -14.25 15.53
C VAL A 98 -7.56 -14.00 14.02
N VAL A 99 -6.37 -14.17 13.45
CA VAL A 99 -6.18 -14.04 12.00
C VAL A 99 -7.03 -15.10 11.29
N PRO A 100 -8.01 -14.70 10.46
CA PRO A 100 -8.89 -15.64 9.78
C PRO A 100 -8.17 -16.28 8.59
N THR A 101 -8.62 -17.46 8.18
CA THR A 101 -8.33 -17.97 6.84
C THR A 101 -9.23 -17.23 5.84
N PRO A 102 -8.67 -16.45 4.89
CA PRO A 102 -9.48 -15.68 3.97
C PRO A 102 -10.23 -16.62 3.02
N LYS A 103 -11.54 -16.39 2.86
CA LYS A 103 -12.37 -17.13 1.88
C LYS A 103 -12.38 -16.47 0.51
N THR A 104 -12.21 -15.15 0.48
CA THR A 104 -12.27 -14.34 -0.73
C THR A 104 -10.97 -13.59 -0.97
N ILE A 105 -10.75 -13.18 -2.22
CA ILE A 105 -9.60 -12.33 -2.60
C ILE A 105 -9.63 -11.02 -1.83
N GLU A 106 -10.79 -10.39 -1.65
CA GLU A 106 -10.92 -9.16 -0.87
C GLU A 106 -10.39 -9.31 0.56
N ALA A 107 -10.80 -10.38 1.26
CA ALA A 107 -10.32 -10.66 2.60
C ALA A 107 -8.80 -10.91 2.62
N ARG A 108 -8.27 -11.63 1.62
CA ARG A 108 -6.84 -11.88 1.47
C ARG A 108 -6.04 -10.60 1.20
N LEU A 109 -6.55 -9.70 0.36
CA LEU A 109 -5.92 -8.39 0.11
C LEU A 109 -5.83 -7.56 1.38
N TYR A 110 -6.89 -7.53 2.19
CA TYR A 110 -6.82 -6.86 3.48
C TYR A 110 -5.84 -7.52 4.45
N LEU A 111 -5.73 -8.85 4.50
CA LEU A 111 -4.68 -9.50 5.31
C LEU A 111 -3.25 -9.13 4.89
N ASP A 112 -3.05 -8.89 3.60
CA ASP A 112 -1.79 -8.41 3.02
C ASP A 112 -1.58 -6.88 3.23
N GLU A 113 -2.46 -6.22 4.00
CA GLU A 113 -2.51 -4.77 4.20
C GLU A 113 -2.55 -3.99 2.88
N LYS A 114 -3.25 -4.54 1.87
CA LYS A 114 -3.52 -3.86 0.61
C LYS A 114 -4.86 -3.16 0.64
N GLU A 115 -4.84 -1.87 0.35
CA GLU A 115 -6.04 -1.07 0.13
C GLU A 115 -6.51 -1.25 -1.31
N LEU A 116 -7.83 -1.32 -1.52
CA LEU A 116 -8.41 -1.39 -2.86
C LEU A 116 -8.37 -0.02 -3.54
N ALA A 117 -8.24 -0.02 -4.86
CA ALA A 117 -8.44 1.19 -5.66
C ALA A 117 -9.90 1.62 -5.58
N SER A 118 -10.17 2.77 -4.95
CA SER A 118 -11.53 3.19 -4.64
C SER A 118 -12.02 4.37 -5.47
N ASP A 119 -11.11 5.23 -5.92
CA ASP A 119 -11.46 6.45 -6.63
C ASP A 119 -11.02 6.45 -8.10
N ASP A 120 -11.42 7.50 -8.81
CA ASP A 120 -11.12 7.71 -10.22
C ASP A 120 -9.62 7.79 -10.48
N ASP A 121 -8.91 8.52 -9.62
CA ASP A 121 -7.48 8.78 -9.77
C ASP A 121 -6.67 7.48 -9.65
N ASP A 122 -7.01 6.63 -8.67
CA ASP A 122 -6.42 5.31 -8.48
C ASP A 122 -6.56 4.47 -9.76
N ARG A 123 -7.75 4.40 -10.32
CA ARG A 123 -8.02 3.56 -11.50
C ARG A 123 -7.35 4.12 -12.76
N GLN A 124 -7.28 5.43 -12.90
CA GLN A 124 -6.54 6.06 -13.99
C GLN A 124 -5.03 5.83 -13.86
N ASN A 125 -4.48 5.91 -12.64
CA ASN A 125 -3.09 5.56 -12.37
C ASN A 125 -2.80 4.09 -12.69
N LEU A 126 -3.67 3.17 -12.29
CA LEU A 126 -3.57 1.74 -12.64
C LEU A 126 -3.51 1.54 -14.16
N PHE A 127 -4.41 2.18 -14.91
CA PHE A 127 -4.37 2.09 -16.38
C PHE A 127 -3.03 2.55 -16.94
N VAL A 128 -2.52 3.70 -16.51
CA VAL A 128 -1.27 4.24 -17.05
C VAL A 128 -0.05 3.39 -16.68
N LEU A 129 -0.05 2.76 -15.51
CA LEU A 129 1.01 1.86 -15.06
C LEU A 129 1.03 0.53 -15.84
N TYR A 130 -0.14 -0.01 -16.19
CA TYR A 130 -0.25 -1.36 -16.75
C TYR A 130 -0.75 -1.40 -18.20
N LYS A 131 -0.97 -0.28 -18.89
CA LYS A 131 -1.47 -0.27 -20.28
C LYS A 131 -0.57 -0.99 -21.29
N GLU A 132 0.73 -1.12 -21.01
CA GLU A 132 1.67 -1.88 -21.86
C GLU A 132 1.71 -3.38 -21.50
N ASP A 133 1.08 -3.80 -20.40
CA ASP A 133 0.91 -5.21 -20.04
C ASP A 133 -0.27 -5.80 -20.82
N GLU A 134 0.02 -6.71 -21.76
CA GLU A 134 -1.00 -7.37 -22.56
C GLU A 134 -1.96 -8.20 -21.70
N GLY A 135 -1.49 -8.81 -20.63
CA GLY A 135 -2.32 -9.58 -19.69
C GLY A 135 -3.34 -8.68 -18.99
N PHE A 136 -2.92 -7.49 -18.57
CA PHE A 136 -3.79 -6.46 -18.00
C PHE A 136 -4.87 -6.01 -19.00
N ILE A 137 -4.46 -5.62 -20.22
CA ILE A 137 -5.39 -5.21 -21.28
C ILE A 137 -6.38 -6.35 -21.60
N ASN A 138 -5.89 -7.59 -21.70
CA ASN A 138 -6.71 -8.75 -22.00
C ASN A 138 -7.70 -9.11 -20.87
N ALA A 139 -7.31 -8.90 -19.61
CA ALA A 139 -8.20 -9.15 -18.48
C ALA A 139 -9.31 -8.08 -18.37
N ILE A 140 -8.98 -6.81 -18.58
CA ILE A 140 -9.90 -5.69 -18.40
C ILE A 140 -10.84 -5.52 -19.60
N LYS A 141 -10.37 -5.85 -20.83
CA LYS A 141 -11.25 -5.81 -22.00
C LYS A 141 -12.41 -6.80 -21.87
N GLY A 142 -12.19 -7.94 -21.21
CA GLY A 142 -13.13 -9.06 -21.14
C GLY A 142 -13.49 -9.55 -22.54
N ASP A 143 -14.78 -9.70 -22.82
CA ASP A 143 -15.30 -10.07 -24.14
C ASP A 143 -15.55 -8.84 -25.05
N GLY A 144 -15.32 -7.62 -24.56
CA GLY A 144 -15.59 -6.40 -25.28
C GLY A 144 -14.50 -6.07 -26.32
N SER A 145 -14.90 -5.76 -27.55
CA SER A 145 -14.01 -5.21 -28.56
C SER A 145 -13.69 -3.73 -28.27
N GLY A 146 -12.49 -3.27 -28.67
CA GLY A 146 -12.12 -1.84 -28.67
C GLY A 146 -11.37 -1.30 -27.45
N PHE A 147 -11.21 -2.07 -26.36
CA PHE A 147 -10.31 -1.68 -25.27
C PHE A 147 -8.85 -2.02 -25.62
N THR A 148 -7.99 -1.00 -25.63
CA THR A 148 -6.57 -1.14 -25.99
C THR A 148 -5.71 -0.25 -25.08
N LYS A 149 -4.39 -0.34 -25.21
CA LYS A 149 -3.46 0.56 -24.52
C LYS A 149 -3.61 2.05 -24.85
N ASN A 150 -4.31 2.35 -25.95
CA ASN A 150 -4.60 3.72 -26.39
C ASN A 150 -6.02 4.19 -26.02
N SER A 151 -6.79 3.37 -25.30
CA SER A 151 -8.11 3.78 -24.80
C SER A 151 -7.98 5.00 -23.87
N ASN A 152 -9.01 5.84 -23.86
CA ASN A 152 -9.02 6.99 -22.97
C ASN A 152 -9.14 6.56 -21.50
N LYS A 153 -8.66 7.42 -20.60
CA LYS A 153 -8.58 7.16 -19.16
C LYS A 153 -9.96 6.97 -18.50
N SER A 154 -10.99 7.63 -19.03
CA SER A 154 -12.37 7.53 -18.51
C SER A 154 -12.95 6.13 -18.76
N ASP A 155 -12.83 5.61 -19.97
CA ASP A 155 -13.30 4.27 -20.32
C ASP A 155 -12.51 3.19 -19.58
N ALA A 156 -11.19 3.39 -19.45
CA ALA A 156 -10.33 2.50 -18.69
C ALA A 156 -10.75 2.39 -17.22
N LYS A 157 -11.06 3.53 -16.58
CA LYS A 157 -11.53 3.60 -15.19
C LYS A 157 -12.74 2.67 -14.97
N THR A 158 -13.79 2.80 -15.78
CA THR A 158 -15.02 2.01 -15.62
C THR A 158 -14.77 0.51 -15.84
N LYS A 159 -13.92 0.15 -16.81
CA LYS A 159 -13.60 -1.26 -17.05
C LYS A 159 -12.76 -1.88 -15.93
N ILE A 160 -11.79 -1.13 -15.39
CA ILE A 160 -11.00 -1.55 -14.22
C ILE A 160 -11.93 -1.76 -13.01
N GLU A 161 -12.83 -0.81 -12.72
CA GLU A 161 -13.81 -0.93 -11.64
C GLU A 161 -14.66 -2.20 -11.77
N THR A 162 -15.17 -2.45 -12.98
CA THR A 162 -16.01 -3.62 -13.27
C THR A 162 -15.22 -4.91 -13.07
N TYR A 163 -14.01 -4.99 -13.64
CA TYR A 163 -13.12 -6.14 -13.49
C TYR A 163 -12.83 -6.40 -12.00
N CYS A 164 -12.36 -5.39 -11.27
CA CYS A 164 -11.99 -5.54 -9.88
C CYS A 164 -13.16 -5.97 -9.00
N SER A 165 -14.32 -5.34 -9.16
CA SER A 165 -15.53 -5.69 -8.41
C SER A 165 -15.96 -7.15 -8.66
N SER A 166 -15.84 -7.64 -9.90
CA SER A 166 -16.15 -9.04 -10.23
C SER A 166 -15.21 -10.06 -9.58
N LYS A 167 -13.99 -9.64 -9.21
CA LYS A 167 -12.95 -10.52 -8.66
C LYS A 167 -12.88 -10.54 -7.14
N MET A 168 -13.42 -9.53 -6.45
CA MET A 168 -13.32 -9.42 -4.98
C MET A 168 -13.96 -10.59 -4.23
N SER A 169 -15.06 -11.14 -4.75
CA SER A 169 -15.80 -12.26 -4.14
C SER A 169 -15.31 -13.65 -4.55
N VAL A 170 -14.32 -13.74 -5.45
CA VAL A 170 -13.76 -15.02 -5.89
C VAL A 170 -12.91 -15.63 -4.78
N SER A 171 -12.69 -16.96 -4.84
CA SER A 171 -11.87 -17.71 -3.89
C SER A 171 -10.52 -17.04 -3.61
N ALA A 172 -10.11 -17.01 -2.34
CA ALA A 172 -8.81 -16.46 -1.93
C ALA A 172 -7.61 -17.17 -2.60
N GLU A 173 -7.78 -18.41 -3.06
CA GLU A 173 -6.74 -19.20 -3.75
C GLU A 173 -6.85 -19.14 -5.28
N ASP A 174 -7.58 -18.17 -5.83
CA ASP A 174 -7.64 -17.99 -7.29
C ASP A 174 -6.23 -17.75 -7.87
N PRO A 175 -5.85 -18.45 -8.96
CA PRO A 175 -4.55 -18.25 -9.62
C PRO A 175 -4.30 -16.81 -10.08
N SER A 176 -5.35 -16.04 -10.30
CA SER A 176 -5.30 -14.63 -10.69
C SER A 176 -5.00 -13.68 -9.52
N TYR A 177 -4.83 -14.19 -8.30
CA TYR A 177 -4.61 -13.36 -7.11
C TYR A 177 -3.47 -12.37 -7.29
N SER A 178 -2.34 -12.79 -7.87
CA SER A 178 -1.20 -11.88 -8.12
C SER A 178 -1.59 -10.72 -9.04
N ASN A 179 -2.36 -11.00 -10.08
CA ASN A 179 -2.82 -9.98 -11.02
C ASN A 179 -3.82 -9.04 -10.36
N ILE A 180 -4.78 -9.58 -9.61
CA ILE A 180 -5.78 -8.77 -8.89
C ILE A 180 -5.11 -7.89 -7.83
N LYS A 181 -4.11 -8.43 -7.12
CA LYS A 181 -3.29 -7.69 -6.18
C LYS A 181 -2.56 -6.53 -6.85
N ASN A 182 -2.14 -6.65 -8.11
CA ASN A 182 -1.45 -5.57 -8.80
C ASN A 182 -2.42 -4.57 -9.46
N TRP A 183 -3.54 -5.05 -9.97
CA TRP A 183 -4.43 -4.29 -10.85
C TRP A 183 -5.67 -3.71 -10.15
N CYS A 184 -5.94 -4.11 -8.91
CA CYS A 184 -7.12 -3.69 -8.16
C CYS A 184 -6.83 -3.06 -6.80
N THR A 185 -5.55 -2.98 -6.41
CA THR A 185 -5.15 -2.27 -5.19
C THR A 185 -4.75 -0.85 -5.50
N LYS A 186 -4.77 -0.01 -4.48
CA LYS A 186 -4.37 1.39 -4.54
C LYS A 186 -2.95 1.52 -5.11
N PRO A 187 -2.78 2.14 -6.29
CA PRO A 187 -1.45 2.38 -6.85
C PRO A 187 -0.77 3.56 -6.14
N PRO A 188 0.50 3.83 -6.46
CA PRO A 188 1.12 5.10 -6.13
C PRO A 188 0.30 6.28 -6.66
N ARG A 189 0.00 7.22 -5.77
CA ARG A 189 -0.85 8.37 -6.08
C ARG A 189 -0.17 9.38 -7.00
N ASP A 190 1.15 9.53 -6.87
CA ASP A 190 1.96 10.56 -7.50
C ASP A 190 3.34 10.02 -7.89
N VAL A 191 4.11 10.83 -8.63
CA VAL A 191 5.47 10.49 -9.08
C VAL A 191 6.37 10.13 -7.90
N LYS A 192 6.30 10.87 -6.79
CA LYS A 192 7.14 10.62 -5.61
C LYS A 192 6.86 9.26 -5.00
N ALA A 193 5.59 8.92 -4.80
CA ALA A 193 5.17 7.63 -4.27
C ALA A 193 5.65 6.49 -5.17
N LYS A 194 5.55 6.65 -6.50
CA LYS A 194 6.00 5.60 -7.44
C LYS A 194 7.51 5.42 -7.42
N LEU A 195 8.28 6.50 -7.35
CA LEU A 195 9.75 6.42 -7.24
C LEU A 195 10.18 5.70 -5.96
N VAL A 196 9.53 6.02 -4.83
CA VAL A 196 9.80 5.34 -3.55
C VAL A 196 9.42 3.86 -3.60
N GLU A 197 8.28 3.53 -4.22
CA GLU A 197 7.85 2.15 -4.42
C GLU A 197 8.86 1.35 -5.28
N ASP A 198 9.47 2.00 -6.29
CA ASP A 198 10.54 1.42 -7.12
C ASP A 198 11.90 1.35 -6.40
N GLY A 199 11.96 1.71 -5.12
CA GLY A 199 13.19 1.68 -4.32
C GLY A 199 14.17 2.81 -4.63
N ILE A 200 13.72 3.86 -5.32
CA ILE A 200 14.57 5.01 -5.66
C ILE A 200 14.76 5.90 -4.44
N VAL A 201 16.01 6.10 -4.04
CA VAL A 201 16.37 7.01 -2.94
C VAL A 201 16.40 8.44 -3.47
N LEU A 202 15.44 9.25 -3.01
CA LEU A 202 15.30 10.65 -3.41
C LEU A 202 16.25 11.56 -2.63
N ILE A 203 16.71 12.64 -3.26
CA ILE A 203 17.44 13.69 -2.55
C ILE A 203 16.49 14.32 -1.52
N GLY A 204 16.98 14.45 -0.28
CA GLY A 204 16.17 14.96 0.83
C GLY A 204 15.80 16.42 0.61
N GLU A 205 14.62 16.82 1.08
CA GLU A 205 14.16 18.20 0.92
C GLU A 205 15.11 19.23 1.58
N SER A 206 15.73 18.86 2.70
CA SER A 206 16.74 19.66 3.41
C SER A 206 18.18 19.42 2.93
N ASP A 207 18.41 18.52 1.98
CA ASP A 207 19.74 18.10 1.51
C ASP A 207 20.29 19.07 0.45
N THR A 208 20.60 20.30 0.87
CA THR A 208 21.06 21.37 -0.03
C THR A 208 22.33 21.01 -0.79
N ALA A 209 23.25 20.29 -0.14
CA ALA A 209 24.47 19.78 -0.78
C ALA A 209 24.15 18.75 -1.86
N GLY A 210 23.26 17.79 -1.58
CA GLY A 210 22.82 16.80 -2.57
C GLY A 210 22.19 17.43 -3.81
N TRP A 211 21.37 18.48 -3.64
CA TRP A 211 20.79 19.21 -4.78
C TRP A 211 21.83 19.95 -5.61
N ALA A 212 22.77 20.63 -4.96
CA ALA A 212 23.86 21.33 -5.63
C ALA A 212 24.74 20.37 -6.43
N ASP A 213 25.12 19.23 -5.82
CA ASP A 213 25.97 18.22 -6.45
C ASP A 213 25.25 17.50 -7.60
N LYS A 214 23.94 17.26 -7.47
CA LYS A 214 23.14 16.66 -8.55
C LYS A 214 23.00 17.60 -9.74
N TYR A 215 22.73 18.89 -9.50
CA TYR A 215 22.71 19.90 -10.56
C TYR A 215 24.06 19.96 -11.29
N GLU A 216 25.16 19.96 -10.54
CA GLU A 216 26.51 20.04 -11.12
C GLU A 216 26.82 18.89 -12.09
N LYS A 217 26.27 17.70 -11.82
CA LYS A 217 26.37 16.53 -12.72
C LYS A 217 25.53 16.67 -13.99
N LEU A 218 24.43 17.40 -13.95
CA LEU A 218 23.42 17.48 -15.02
C LEU A 218 23.50 18.77 -15.85
N LYS A 219 24.17 19.81 -15.36
CA LYS A 219 24.20 21.14 -15.99
C LYS A 219 24.79 21.20 -17.41
N GLY A 220 25.41 20.12 -17.89
CA GLY A 220 25.88 20.00 -19.27
C GLY A 220 24.77 19.69 -20.29
N GLU A 221 23.59 19.26 -19.83
CA GLU A 221 22.46 18.91 -20.68
C GLU A 221 21.57 20.13 -20.94
N SER A 222 21.52 20.62 -22.19
CA SER A 222 20.70 21.80 -22.56
C SER A 222 19.21 21.60 -22.25
N ALA A 223 18.67 20.42 -22.57
CA ALA A 223 17.27 20.08 -22.29
C ALA A 223 16.95 20.03 -20.78
N PHE A 224 17.93 19.66 -19.94
CA PHE A 224 17.80 19.73 -18.48
C PHE A 224 17.72 21.18 -18.01
N LEU A 225 18.65 22.03 -18.45
CA LEU A 225 18.67 23.44 -18.07
C LEU A 225 17.36 24.14 -18.43
N THR A 226 16.84 23.91 -19.64
CA THR A 226 15.54 24.44 -20.07
C THR A 226 14.41 23.94 -19.16
N ALA A 227 14.39 22.65 -18.82
CA ALA A 227 13.33 22.07 -18.01
C ALA A 227 13.25 22.67 -16.59
N ILE A 228 14.40 23.01 -16.00
CA ILE A 228 14.46 23.63 -14.66
C ILE A 228 14.40 25.17 -14.69
N GLY A 229 14.12 25.78 -15.86
CA GLY A 229 14.00 27.24 -16.00
C GLY A 229 15.34 27.99 -15.95
N VAL A 230 16.44 27.35 -16.35
CA VAL A 230 17.73 28.01 -16.55
C VAL A 230 17.90 28.36 -18.04
N SER A 231 18.17 29.63 -18.34
CA SER A 231 18.34 30.13 -19.71
C SER A 231 19.42 29.34 -20.45
N THR A 232 19.09 28.88 -21.66
CA THR A 232 20.01 28.18 -22.55
C THR A 232 21.18 29.08 -22.93
N GLY A 233 22.40 28.73 -22.54
CA GLY A 233 23.62 29.46 -22.88
C GLY A 233 24.50 29.88 -21.69
N SER A 234 23.96 29.86 -20.47
CA SER A 234 24.74 30.17 -19.26
C SER A 234 24.30 29.23 -18.13
N ALA A 235 24.99 28.10 -17.99
CA ALA A 235 24.83 27.28 -16.78
C ALA A 235 25.15 28.18 -15.57
N VAL A 236 24.19 28.31 -14.67
CA VAL A 236 24.41 29.03 -13.41
C VAL A 236 25.26 28.17 -12.47
N ASP A 237 25.82 28.77 -11.43
CA ASP A 237 26.57 28.02 -10.43
C ASP A 237 25.68 27.04 -9.66
N LYS A 238 26.30 26.14 -8.90
CA LYS A 238 25.58 25.12 -8.13
C LYS A 238 24.74 25.70 -6.98
N ALA A 239 25.05 26.91 -6.50
CA ALA A 239 24.30 27.58 -5.44
C ALA A 239 22.96 28.13 -5.96
N GLU A 240 22.89 28.52 -7.23
CA GLU A 240 21.63 28.92 -7.89
C GLU A 240 20.92 27.74 -8.57
N GLY A 241 21.67 26.83 -9.20
CA GLY A 241 21.13 25.71 -9.96
C GLY A 241 20.51 24.60 -9.09
N GLY A 242 21.12 24.30 -7.94
CA GLY A 242 20.61 23.32 -6.98
C GLY A 242 19.18 23.63 -6.50
N PRO A 243 18.89 24.85 -6.03
CA PRO A 243 17.52 25.26 -5.66
C PRO A 243 16.49 25.21 -6.80
N LYS A 244 16.89 25.52 -8.04
CA LYS A 244 16.01 25.40 -9.21
C LYS A 244 15.68 23.94 -9.50
N LEU A 245 16.68 23.05 -9.45
CA LEU A 245 16.47 21.61 -9.56
C LEU A 245 15.55 21.09 -8.45
N LYS A 246 15.78 21.48 -7.20
CA LYS A 246 14.92 21.12 -6.06
C LYS A 246 13.47 21.53 -6.32
N THR A 247 13.25 22.78 -6.75
CA THR A 247 11.91 23.31 -7.04
C THR A 247 11.24 22.49 -8.14
N TRP A 248 11.95 22.25 -9.26
CA TRP A 248 11.43 21.44 -10.36
C TRP A 248 11.03 20.03 -9.89
N CYS A 249 11.92 19.33 -9.19
CA CYS A 249 11.65 18.00 -8.65
C CYS A 249 10.45 17.99 -7.69
N THR A 250 10.33 19.00 -6.82
CA THR A 250 9.20 19.11 -5.87
C THR A 250 7.87 19.31 -6.61
N THR A 251 7.86 20.07 -7.70
CA THR A 251 6.69 20.20 -8.58
C THR A 251 6.36 18.88 -9.25
N GLU A 252 7.34 18.21 -9.88
CA GLU A 252 7.11 16.94 -10.57
C GLU A 252 6.62 15.84 -9.62
N TYR A 253 7.17 15.76 -8.41
CA TYR A 253 6.78 14.81 -7.36
C TYR A 253 5.30 14.84 -7.02
N SER A 254 4.66 16.01 -7.11
CA SER A 254 3.26 16.21 -6.76
C SER A 254 2.29 15.85 -7.90
N LYS A 255 2.79 15.64 -9.12
CA LYS A 255 1.94 15.34 -10.27
C LYS A 255 1.39 13.92 -10.19
N LYS A 256 0.16 13.75 -10.66
CA LYS A 256 -0.48 12.44 -10.73
C LYS A 256 0.13 11.66 -11.89
N LEU A 257 0.28 10.35 -11.74
CA LEU A 257 0.89 9.52 -12.80
C LEU A 257 0.08 9.55 -14.09
N HIS A 258 -1.25 9.66 -13.97
CA HIS A 258 -2.13 9.76 -15.11
C HIS A 258 -2.27 11.17 -15.69
N ASP A 259 -1.58 12.20 -15.20
CA ASP A 259 -1.55 13.49 -15.88
C ASP A 259 -0.81 13.35 -17.23
N ASN A 260 -1.12 14.22 -18.19
CA ASN A 260 -0.50 14.15 -19.51
C ASN A 260 1.03 14.32 -19.41
N ASP A 261 1.75 13.50 -20.19
CA ASP A 261 3.21 13.46 -20.25
C ASP A 261 3.94 13.12 -18.93
N VAL A 262 3.20 12.78 -17.86
CA VAL A 262 3.83 12.44 -16.57
C VAL A 262 4.45 11.06 -16.62
N TYR A 263 3.67 10.03 -16.93
CA TYR A 263 4.17 8.67 -17.04
C TYR A 263 4.12 8.16 -18.49
N PRO A 264 5.21 7.57 -19.01
CA PRO A 264 6.49 7.31 -18.34
C PRO A 264 7.47 8.51 -18.38
N THR A 265 7.22 9.52 -19.21
CA THR A 265 8.25 10.52 -19.58
C THR A 265 8.78 11.35 -18.40
N ASN A 266 7.95 12.19 -17.75
CA ASN A 266 8.43 13.00 -16.62
C ASN A 266 8.82 12.15 -15.41
N PHE A 267 8.24 10.96 -15.27
CA PHE A 267 8.63 9.98 -14.26
C PHE A 267 10.09 9.55 -14.45
N GLU A 268 10.51 9.15 -15.64
CA GLU A 268 11.91 8.77 -15.92
C GLU A 268 12.88 9.97 -15.79
N LEU A 269 12.44 11.18 -16.16
CA LEU A 269 13.22 12.39 -15.91
C LEU A 269 13.38 12.64 -14.40
N SER A 270 12.31 12.50 -13.62
CA SER A 270 12.35 12.68 -12.17
C SER A 270 13.23 11.63 -11.49
N LYS A 271 13.14 10.37 -11.94
CA LYS A 271 14.00 9.27 -11.50
C LYS A 271 15.48 9.59 -11.72
N THR A 272 15.82 10.16 -12.87
CA THR A 272 17.21 10.50 -13.21
C THR A 272 17.69 11.74 -12.46
N ARG A 273 16.85 12.78 -12.37
CA ARG A 273 17.24 14.13 -11.93
C ARG A 273 17.11 14.35 -10.42
N CYS A 274 16.22 13.62 -9.74
CA CYS A 274 15.85 13.89 -8.35
C CYS A 274 16.31 12.81 -7.36
N SER A 275 16.96 11.76 -7.85
CA SER A 275 17.57 10.67 -7.07
C SER A 275 18.98 11.03 -6.60
N LYS A 276 19.39 10.43 -5.47
CA LYS A 276 20.76 10.52 -4.94
C LYS A 276 21.78 9.85 -5.85
#